data_AF-A0A950MCI6-F1
#
_entry.id   AF-A0A950MCI6-F1
#
_cell.length_a   1.000
_cell.length_b   1.000
_cell.length_c   1.000
_cell.angle_alpha   90.00
_cell.angle_beta   90.00
_cell.angle_gamma   90.00
#
_symmetry.space_group_name_H-M   'P 1'
#
loop_
_entity.id
_entity.type
_entity.pdbx_description
1 polymer ?
#
loop_
_entity_poly.entity_id
_entity_poly.type
_entity_poly.pdbx_seq_one_letter_code
_entity_poly.pdbx_strand_id
1 'polypeptide(L)'
;MRVLGINAVFHDPSAALIVDGTIVAAAEEERFTRRKHGKPCVPFSTWELPIQSARWCLETAGVRPAQLDAVAYSYDPELALQTGGDLLAHEYEELRTFYVRRAPGFLADALPGLDPARLRFVPHHVAHAASAYLAGPHRTCSVIVLDGRGERGSYLAGRAVDGTFEVFERQDLPHSLGLRYEDLTVHLGFARSSDEYKVMALAAY
;
A
#
# COMPACT_ATOMS: atom_id res chain seq x y z
N MET A 1 -9.71 15.37 -12.96
CA MET A 1 -8.79 15.13 -11.84
C MET A 1 -7.82 14.02 -12.21
N ARG A 2 -6.52 14.23 -11.99
CA ARG A 2 -5.42 13.29 -12.25
C ARG A 2 -4.75 12.94 -10.93
N VAL A 3 -4.84 11.70 -10.50
CA VAL A 3 -4.32 11.23 -9.20
C VAL A 3 -3.35 10.09 -9.42
N LEU A 4 -2.13 10.23 -8.90
CA LEU A 4 -1.15 9.15 -8.87
C LEU A 4 -1.20 8.46 -7.50
N GLY A 5 -1.66 7.21 -7.46
CA GLY A 5 -1.57 6.34 -6.30
C GLY A 5 -0.20 5.68 -6.18
N ILE A 6 0.32 5.59 -4.95
CA ILE A 6 1.62 5.00 -4.61
C ILE A 6 1.42 4.00 -3.47
N ASN A 7 1.87 2.77 -3.68
CA ASN A 7 2.12 1.79 -2.63
C ASN A 7 3.63 1.57 -2.47
N ALA A 8 4.12 1.63 -1.24
CA ALA A 8 5.56 1.49 -1.00
C ALA A 8 5.94 1.13 0.44
N VAL A 9 5.02 0.99 1.39
CA VAL A 9 5.47 0.83 2.80
C VAL A 9 6.03 -0.55 3.09
N PHE A 10 5.33 -1.57 2.62
CA PHE A 10 5.69 -2.96 2.84
C PHE A 10 6.33 -3.57 1.58
N HIS A 11 5.94 -4.78 1.21
CA HIS A 11 6.26 -5.40 -0.08
C HIS A 11 5.34 -4.87 -1.19
N ASP A 12 5.56 -5.33 -2.42
CA ASP A 12 4.78 -5.03 -3.63
C ASP A 12 4.62 -3.51 -3.92
N PRO A 13 5.74 -2.75 -3.98
CA PRO A 13 5.67 -1.35 -4.33
C PRO A 13 5.09 -1.19 -5.75
N SER A 14 4.14 -0.28 -5.91
CA SER A 14 3.39 -0.13 -7.16
C SER A 14 2.85 1.30 -7.33
N ALA A 15 2.55 1.66 -8.57
CA ALA A 15 1.93 2.95 -8.90
C ALA A 15 0.71 2.75 -9.80
N ALA A 16 -0.30 3.60 -9.62
CA ALA A 16 -1.48 3.64 -10.49
C ALA A 16 -1.87 5.08 -10.77
N LEU A 17 -2.10 5.42 -12.04
CA LEU A 17 -2.61 6.72 -12.45
C LEU A 17 -4.10 6.61 -12.77
N ILE A 18 -4.87 7.48 -12.14
CA ILE A 18 -6.31 7.61 -12.33
C ILE A 18 -6.59 8.98 -12.93
N VAL A 19 -7.36 9.01 -14.02
CA VAL A 19 -7.80 10.24 -14.67
C VAL A 19 -9.33 10.21 -14.75
N ASP A 20 -9.97 11.17 -14.09
CA ASP A 20 -11.43 11.34 -14.07
C ASP A 20 -12.18 10.04 -13.69
N GLY A 21 -11.68 9.36 -12.65
CA GLY A 21 -12.24 8.11 -12.14
C GLY A 21 -11.86 6.86 -12.94
N THR A 22 -11.11 7.00 -14.04
CA THR A 22 -10.67 5.87 -14.87
C THR A 22 -9.22 5.53 -14.59
N ILE A 23 -8.92 4.25 -14.35
CA ILE A 23 -7.53 3.77 -14.27
C ILE A 23 -6.93 3.82 -15.67
N VAL A 24 -5.95 4.69 -15.90
CA VAL A 24 -5.29 4.84 -17.22
C VAL A 24 -3.99 4.05 -17.31
N ALA A 25 -3.33 3.82 -16.18
CA ALA A 25 -2.11 3.02 -16.10
C ALA A 25 -1.95 2.49 -14.67
N ALA A 26 -1.48 1.26 -14.51
CA ALA A 26 -1.10 0.69 -13.22
C ALA A 26 -0.01 -0.36 -13.43
N ALA A 27 1.02 -0.34 -12.60
CA ALA A 27 2.12 -1.29 -12.68
C ALA A 27 2.79 -1.53 -11.31
N GLU A 28 3.27 -2.75 -11.13
CA GLU A 28 4.11 -3.15 -10.00
C GLU A 28 5.60 -2.93 -10.33
N GLU A 29 6.37 -2.48 -9.34
CA GLU A 29 7.78 -2.13 -9.52
C GLU A 29 8.65 -3.35 -9.85
N GLU A 30 8.23 -4.55 -9.45
CA GLU A 30 8.92 -5.80 -9.79
C GLU A 30 8.98 -6.05 -11.30
N ARG A 31 8.02 -5.52 -12.07
CA ARG A 31 7.98 -5.67 -13.53
C ARG A 31 9.18 -4.98 -14.18
N PHE A 32 9.63 -3.86 -13.60
CA PHE A 32 10.77 -3.08 -14.08
C PHE A 32 12.09 -3.49 -13.42
N THR A 33 12.10 -3.59 -12.08
CA THR A 33 13.32 -3.93 -11.31
C THR A 33 13.78 -5.37 -11.48
N ARG A 34 12.86 -6.26 -11.89
CA ARG A 34 13.08 -7.72 -11.95
C ARG A 34 13.41 -8.34 -10.58
N ARG A 35 13.21 -7.59 -9.49
CA ARG A 35 13.27 -8.05 -8.11
C ARG A 35 11.87 -8.48 -7.71
N LYS A 36 11.66 -9.78 -7.47
CA LYS A 36 10.36 -10.32 -7.04
C LYS A 36 9.87 -9.57 -5.78
N HIS A 37 8.60 -9.20 -5.76
CA HIS A 37 7.92 -8.35 -4.76
C HIS A 37 8.46 -6.91 -4.66
N GLY A 38 9.32 -6.50 -5.59
CA GLY A 38 10.01 -5.21 -5.63
C GLY A 38 11.10 -5.07 -4.57
N LYS A 39 10.79 -5.42 -3.32
CA LYS A 39 11.68 -5.36 -2.16
C LYS A 39 11.21 -6.30 -1.03
N PRO A 40 12.12 -6.72 -0.13
CA PRO A 40 11.71 -7.44 1.08
C PRO A 40 10.87 -6.55 2.00
N CYS A 41 9.90 -7.15 2.70
CA CYS A 41 9.06 -6.48 3.68
C CYS A 41 9.81 -6.27 5.02
N VAL A 42 10.77 -5.35 5.02
CA VAL A 42 11.61 -5.02 6.17
C VAL A 42 11.61 -3.51 6.40
N PRO A 43 11.66 -3.03 7.65
CA PRO A 43 11.48 -1.61 7.97
C PRO A 43 12.43 -0.67 7.20
N PHE A 44 13.67 -1.10 6.98
CA PHE A 44 14.70 -0.33 6.27
C PHE A 44 14.50 -0.24 4.76
N SER A 45 13.56 -0.99 4.15
CA SER A 45 13.28 -0.89 2.71
C SER A 45 12.20 0.13 2.40
N THR A 46 11.53 0.70 3.41
CA THR A 46 10.39 1.64 3.25
C THR A 46 10.70 2.85 2.35
N TRP A 47 11.95 3.32 2.33
CA TRP A 47 12.38 4.42 1.46
C TRP A 47 12.38 4.07 -0.04
N GLU A 48 12.43 2.78 -0.40
CA GLU A 48 12.39 2.33 -1.79
C GLU A 48 10.98 2.54 -2.35
N LEU A 49 10.82 3.58 -3.17
CA LEU A 49 9.55 3.94 -3.80
C LEU A 49 9.44 3.35 -5.22
N PRO A 50 8.21 3.13 -5.75
CA PRO A 50 7.97 2.57 -7.08
C PRO A 50 8.23 3.59 -8.21
N ILE A 51 9.47 4.05 -8.33
CA ILE A 51 9.82 5.16 -9.21
C ILE A 51 9.66 4.79 -10.68
N GLN A 52 10.03 3.57 -11.08
CA GLN A 52 9.89 3.17 -12.49
C GLN A 52 8.42 3.00 -12.86
N SER A 53 7.62 2.41 -11.96
CA SER A 53 6.17 2.28 -12.15
C SER A 53 5.49 3.64 -12.25
N ALA A 54 5.84 4.57 -11.37
CA ALA A 54 5.29 5.93 -11.37
C ALA A 54 5.63 6.68 -12.66
N ARG A 55 6.90 6.63 -13.10
CA ARG A 55 7.34 7.23 -14.38
C ARG A 55 6.61 6.60 -15.55
N TRP A 56 6.55 5.27 -15.61
CA TRP A 56 5.87 4.55 -16.67
C TRP A 56 4.37 4.91 -16.75
N CYS A 57 3.67 5.02 -15.61
CA CYS A 57 2.27 5.43 -15.59
C CYS A 57 2.07 6.84 -16.16
N LEU A 58 2.95 7.78 -15.80
CA LEU A 58 2.91 9.16 -16.28
C LEU A 58 3.22 9.27 -17.77
N GLU A 59 4.28 8.57 -18.23
CA GLU A 59 4.70 8.52 -19.63
C GLU A 59 3.61 7.89 -20.51
N THR A 60 3.03 6.76 -20.09
CA THR A 60 1.96 6.06 -20.82
C THR A 60 0.74 6.94 -21.04
N ALA A 61 0.42 7.81 -20.08
CA ALA A 61 -0.70 8.74 -20.16
C ALA A 61 -0.35 10.12 -20.74
N GLY A 62 0.93 10.38 -21.06
CA GLY A 62 1.40 11.69 -21.51
C GLY A 62 1.19 12.81 -20.47
N VAL A 63 1.22 12.47 -19.18
CA VAL A 63 0.98 13.40 -18.07
C VAL A 63 2.31 13.78 -17.43
N ARG A 64 2.63 15.07 -17.33
CA ARG A 64 3.79 15.54 -16.57
C ARG A 64 3.49 15.55 -15.07
N PRO A 65 4.48 15.31 -14.18
CA PRO A 65 4.27 15.36 -12.73
C PRO A 65 3.57 16.64 -12.22
N ALA A 66 3.91 17.80 -12.79
CA ALA A 66 3.30 19.10 -12.46
C ALA A 66 1.79 19.21 -12.77
N GLN A 67 1.26 18.29 -13.56
CA GLN A 67 -0.16 18.24 -13.96
C GLN A 67 -1.01 17.32 -13.08
N LEU A 68 -0.41 16.62 -12.11
CA LEU A 68 -1.12 15.80 -11.14
C LEU A 68 -1.87 16.67 -10.14
N ASP A 69 -3.16 16.45 -9.93
CA ASP A 69 -3.94 17.20 -8.94
C ASP A 69 -3.65 16.71 -7.52
N ALA A 70 -3.31 15.43 -7.36
CA ALA A 70 -2.90 14.83 -6.09
C ALA A 70 -1.99 13.61 -6.29
N VAL A 71 -1.25 13.26 -5.25
CA VAL A 71 -0.57 11.96 -5.09
C VAL A 71 -1.12 11.28 -3.85
N ALA A 72 -1.69 10.09 -3.98
CA ALA A 72 -2.21 9.33 -2.86
C ALA A 72 -1.19 8.28 -2.41
N TYR A 73 -0.70 8.35 -1.18
CA TYR A 73 0.22 7.38 -0.61
C TYR A 73 -0.52 6.48 0.38
N SER A 74 -0.50 5.18 0.15
CA SER A 74 -1.35 4.17 0.83
C SER A 74 -0.88 3.77 2.23
N TYR A 75 -0.53 4.75 3.05
CA TYR A 75 -0.25 4.61 4.48
C TYR A 75 -0.35 5.95 5.18
N ASP A 76 -0.99 6.01 6.34
CA ASP A 76 -1.09 7.22 7.15
C ASP A 76 -0.14 7.21 8.37
N PRO A 77 0.95 8.01 8.35
CA PRO A 77 1.91 8.03 9.44
C PRO A 77 1.33 8.58 10.76
N GLU A 78 0.19 9.28 10.74
CA GLU A 78 -0.49 9.72 11.96
C GLU A 78 -1.28 8.61 12.64
N LEU A 79 -1.63 7.56 11.89
CA LEU A 79 -2.30 6.38 12.43
C LEU A 79 -1.32 5.34 12.94
N ALA A 80 -0.02 5.46 12.72
CA ALA A 80 0.98 4.51 13.22
C ALA A 80 1.10 4.51 14.75
N LEU A 81 1.69 3.44 15.32
CA LEU A 81 2.00 3.39 16.75
C LEU A 81 3.03 4.47 17.10
N GLN A 82 2.72 5.27 18.11
CA GLN A 82 3.62 6.30 18.61
C GLN A 82 4.70 5.66 19.48
N THR A 83 5.96 5.80 19.11
CA THR A 83 7.09 5.17 19.82
C THR A 83 7.89 6.15 20.70
N GLY A 84 7.53 7.44 20.68
CA GLY A 84 8.31 8.49 21.35
C GLY A 84 9.66 8.77 20.68
N GLY A 85 9.83 8.39 19.40
CA GLY A 85 11.06 8.61 18.64
C GLY A 85 12.09 7.48 18.75
N ASP A 86 11.76 6.38 19.44
CA ASP A 86 12.60 5.19 19.44
C ASP A 86 12.47 4.44 18.10
N LEU A 87 13.54 4.51 17.30
CA LEU A 87 13.64 3.87 15.97
C LEU A 87 13.56 2.34 16.00
N LEU A 88 13.81 1.70 17.15
CA LEU A 88 13.86 0.25 17.30
C LEU A 88 12.57 -0.32 17.89
N ALA A 89 11.71 0.51 18.49
CA ALA A 89 10.48 0.10 19.13
C ALA A 89 9.49 -0.53 18.13
N HIS A 90 8.67 -1.48 18.64
CA HIS A 90 7.57 -2.11 17.90
C HIS A 90 7.96 -2.62 16.51
N GLU A 91 9.04 -3.40 16.43
CA GLU A 91 9.55 -3.93 15.15
C GLU A 91 9.94 -2.80 14.17
N TYR A 92 10.61 -1.77 14.69
CA TYR A 92 11.08 -0.61 13.95
C TYR A 92 9.97 0.22 13.28
N GLU A 93 8.79 0.30 13.91
CA GLU A 93 7.66 1.08 13.37
C GLU A 93 8.03 2.55 13.15
N GLU A 94 8.77 3.16 14.08
CA GLU A 94 9.21 4.55 13.95
C GLU A 94 10.13 4.76 12.75
N LEU A 95 11.04 3.82 12.47
CA LEU A 95 11.91 3.90 11.29
C LEU A 95 11.10 3.83 9.99
N ARG A 96 10.10 2.95 9.92
CA ARG A 96 9.17 2.85 8.79
C ARG A 96 8.41 4.17 8.61
N THR A 97 7.76 4.64 9.67
CA THR A 97 6.95 5.87 9.67
C THR A 97 7.80 7.11 9.34
N PHE A 98 9.04 7.16 9.80
CA PHE A 98 10.00 8.20 9.44
C PHE A 98 10.25 8.28 7.92
N TYR A 99 10.43 7.15 7.25
CA TYR A 99 10.57 7.13 5.79
C TYR A 99 9.27 7.52 5.08
N VAL A 100 8.11 7.09 5.58
CA VAL A 100 6.81 7.49 5.03
C VAL A 100 6.63 9.01 5.10
N ARG A 101 6.96 9.64 6.23
CA ARG A 101 6.90 11.11 6.39
C ARG A 101 7.79 11.86 5.40
N ARG A 102 8.83 11.21 4.85
CA ARG A 102 9.72 11.78 3.82
C ARG A 102 9.40 11.40 2.38
N ALA A 103 8.45 10.49 2.16
CA ALA A 103 8.02 10.08 0.84
C ALA A 103 7.66 11.26 -0.09
N PRO A 104 7.03 12.37 0.37
CA PRO A 104 6.82 13.54 -0.50
C PRO A 104 8.10 14.10 -1.11
N GLY A 105 9.17 14.24 -0.32
CA GLY A 105 10.46 14.74 -0.78
C GLY A 105 11.12 13.78 -1.75
N PHE A 106 11.15 12.48 -1.40
CA PHE A 106 11.73 11.45 -2.27
C PHE A 106 11.02 11.34 -3.62
N LEU A 107 9.68 11.47 -3.64
CA LEU A 107 8.91 11.50 -4.89
C LEU A 107 9.17 12.77 -5.70
N ALA A 108 9.28 13.93 -5.06
CA ALA A 108 9.57 15.19 -5.75
C ALA A 108 10.97 15.16 -6.41
N ASP A 109 11.97 14.58 -5.73
CA ASP A 109 13.30 14.39 -6.29
C ASP A 109 13.29 13.41 -7.47
N ALA A 110 12.52 12.31 -7.36
CA ALA A 110 12.45 11.28 -8.38
C ALA A 110 11.55 11.62 -9.59
N LEU A 111 10.59 12.52 -9.41
CA LEU A 111 9.62 12.97 -10.42
C LEU A 111 9.68 14.51 -10.55
N PRO A 112 10.66 15.04 -11.30
CA PRO A 112 10.87 16.49 -11.40
C PRO A 112 9.60 17.26 -11.80
N GLY A 113 9.27 18.28 -11.01
CA GLY A 113 8.07 19.09 -11.18
C GLY A 113 6.85 18.61 -10.40
N LEU A 114 6.94 17.49 -9.68
CA LEU A 114 5.95 17.13 -8.68
C LEU A 114 6.03 18.09 -7.49
N ASP A 115 4.90 18.68 -7.11
CA ASP A 115 4.78 19.47 -5.89
C ASP A 115 4.55 18.51 -4.70
N PRO A 116 5.47 18.42 -3.71
CA PRO A 116 5.32 17.54 -2.56
C PRO A 116 4.09 17.89 -1.71
N ALA A 117 3.59 19.12 -1.76
CA ALA A 117 2.38 19.53 -1.06
C ALA A 117 1.10 18.91 -1.65
N ARG A 118 1.17 18.26 -2.82
CA ARG A 118 0.06 17.50 -3.43
C ARG A 118 -0.05 16.07 -2.90
N LEU A 119 0.90 15.61 -2.10
CA LEU A 119 0.83 14.28 -1.50
C LEU A 119 -0.22 14.26 -0.38
N ARG A 120 -1.01 13.19 -0.36
CA ARG A 120 -2.04 12.87 0.63
C ARG A 120 -1.81 11.46 1.11
N PHE A 121 -1.66 11.31 2.42
CA PHE A 121 -1.63 10.00 3.04
C PHE A 121 -3.06 9.46 3.14
N VAL A 122 -3.23 8.18 2.82
CA VAL A 122 -4.51 7.48 2.85
C VAL A 122 -4.34 6.26 3.75
N PRO A 123 -5.24 6.06 4.74
CA PRO A 123 -5.15 4.90 5.61
C PRO A 123 -5.08 3.59 4.81
N HIS A 124 -4.14 2.71 5.15
CA HIS A 124 -3.76 1.55 4.36
C HIS A 124 -4.95 0.63 4.05
N HIS A 125 -5.70 0.24 5.08
CA HIS A 125 -6.88 -0.61 4.90
C HIS A 125 -8.05 0.12 4.21
N VAL A 126 -8.12 1.46 4.27
CA VAL A 126 -9.10 2.21 3.47
C VAL A 126 -8.71 2.18 1.99
N ALA A 127 -7.42 2.26 1.67
CA ALA A 127 -6.93 2.07 0.30
C ALA A 127 -7.24 0.65 -0.23
N HIS A 128 -7.05 -0.39 0.60
CA HIS A 128 -7.48 -1.76 0.27
C HIS A 128 -8.99 -1.87 0.06
N ALA A 129 -9.81 -1.29 0.93
CA ALA A 129 -11.26 -1.29 0.76
C ALA A 129 -11.66 -0.59 -0.55
N ALA A 130 -11.10 0.60 -0.80
CA ALA A 130 -11.38 1.42 -1.98
C ALA A 130 -11.00 0.73 -3.30
N SER A 131 -9.88 0.00 -3.34
CA SER A 131 -9.49 -0.75 -4.53
C SER A 131 -10.49 -1.86 -4.90
N ALA A 132 -11.26 -2.35 -3.92
CA ALA A 132 -12.33 -3.32 -4.15
C ALA A 132 -13.68 -2.64 -4.46
N TYR A 133 -14.21 -1.79 -3.57
CA TYR A 133 -15.58 -1.29 -3.72
C TYR A 133 -15.73 -0.24 -4.83
N LEU A 134 -14.69 0.55 -5.15
CA LEU A 134 -14.75 1.50 -6.27
C LEU A 134 -14.55 0.82 -7.62
N ALA A 135 -13.84 -0.31 -7.65
CA ALA A 135 -13.61 -1.09 -8.87
C ALA A 135 -14.72 -2.14 -9.12
N GLY A 136 -15.50 -2.48 -8.08
CA GLY A 136 -16.59 -3.43 -8.16
C GLY A 136 -17.85 -2.87 -8.83
N PRO A 137 -18.76 -3.73 -9.32
CA PRO A 137 -19.96 -3.30 -10.03
C PRO A 137 -21.10 -2.82 -9.11
N HIS A 138 -20.93 -2.94 -7.79
CA HIS A 138 -22.00 -2.70 -6.81
C HIS A 138 -21.88 -1.32 -6.18
N ARG A 139 -22.95 -0.52 -6.27
CA ARG A 139 -23.04 0.77 -5.57
C ARG A 139 -23.19 0.64 -4.06
N THR A 140 -23.69 -0.50 -3.59
CA THR A 140 -23.84 -0.78 -2.16
C THR A 140 -23.34 -2.18 -1.88
N CYS A 141 -22.39 -2.31 -0.95
CA CYS A 141 -21.84 -3.60 -0.54
C CYS A 141 -21.24 -3.53 0.86
N SER A 142 -21.17 -4.68 1.51
CA SER A 142 -20.27 -4.88 2.65
C SER A 142 -18.85 -5.10 2.14
N VAL A 143 -17.87 -4.53 2.83
CA VAL A 143 -16.45 -4.66 2.50
C VAL A 143 -15.73 -5.23 3.71
N ILE A 144 -14.90 -6.23 3.47
CA ILE A 144 -13.96 -6.78 4.45
C ILE A 144 -12.57 -6.78 3.84
N VAL A 145 -11.61 -6.23 4.57
CA VAL A 145 -10.18 -6.27 4.27
C VAL A 145 -9.57 -7.29 5.20
N LEU A 146 -8.94 -8.32 4.62
CA LEU A 146 -8.19 -9.35 5.31
C LEU A 146 -6.71 -9.25 4.97
N ASP A 147 -5.93 -8.63 5.85
CA ASP A 147 -4.52 -8.31 5.58
C ASP A 147 -3.57 -8.88 6.65
N GLY A 148 -2.28 -8.89 6.34
CA GLY A 148 -1.23 -9.12 7.31
C GLY A 148 -1.17 -7.98 8.32
N ARG A 149 -0.95 -6.76 7.84
CA ARG A 149 -0.77 -5.56 8.67
C ARG A 149 -0.87 -4.27 7.85
N GLY A 150 -1.65 -3.31 8.35
CA GLY A 150 -1.57 -1.88 8.03
C GLY A 150 -0.77 -1.08 9.07
N GLU A 151 -1.22 0.13 9.42
CA GLU A 151 -0.54 0.97 10.39
C GLU A 151 -0.58 0.39 11.82
N ARG A 152 -1.75 -0.14 12.20
CA ARG A 152 -2.03 -0.65 13.57
C ARG A 152 -2.92 -1.89 13.60
N GLY A 153 -3.58 -2.21 12.50
CA GLY A 153 -4.53 -3.32 12.43
C GLY A 153 -4.17 -4.32 11.34
N SER A 154 -4.87 -5.44 11.36
CA SER A 154 -4.82 -6.52 10.35
C SER A 154 -6.13 -6.66 9.56
N TYR A 155 -7.24 -6.17 10.12
CA TYR A 155 -8.58 -6.26 9.53
C TYR A 155 -9.32 -4.94 9.54
N LEU A 156 -10.20 -4.78 8.55
CA LEU A 156 -11.18 -3.71 8.51
C LEU A 156 -12.48 -4.26 7.91
N ALA A 157 -13.63 -3.96 8.53
CA ALA A 157 -14.94 -4.25 7.97
C ALA A 157 -15.82 -2.99 7.96
N GLY A 158 -16.63 -2.85 6.92
CA GLY A 158 -17.48 -1.67 6.73
C GLY A 158 -18.51 -1.84 5.64
N ARG A 159 -19.22 -0.75 5.33
CA ARG A 159 -20.19 -0.68 4.24
C ARG A 159 -19.83 0.45 3.29
N ALA A 160 -19.84 0.14 1.99
CA ALA A 160 -19.79 1.14 0.95
C ALA A 160 -21.21 1.43 0.44
N VAL A 161 -21.54 2.71 0.26
CA VAL A 161 -22.80 3.19 -0.34
C VAL A 161 -22.47 4.38 -1.26
N ASP A 162 -22.76 4.23 -2.55
CA ASP A 162 -22.56 5.26 -3.58
C ASP A 162 -21.17 5.91 -3.51
N GLY A 163 -20.13 5.08 -3.35
CA GLY A 163 -18.73 5.51 -3.28
C GLY A 163 -18.28 6.05 -1.92
N THR A 164 -19.17 6.16 -0.93
CA THR A 164 -18.83 6.54 0.45
C THR A 164 -18.62 5.28 1.27
N PHE A 165 -17.56 5.24 2.08
CA PHE A 165 -17.21 4.08 2.89
C PHE A 165 -17.27 4.40 4.39
N GLU A 166 -18.07 3.62 5.11
CA GLU A 166 -18.20 3.69 6.57
C GLU A 166 -17.54 2.45 7.19
N VAL A 167 -16.63 2.68 8.12
CA VAL A 167 -15.95 1.61 8.85
C VAL A 167 -16.76 1.26 10.09
N PHE A 168 -17.06 -0.03 10.27
CA PHE A 168 -17.76 -0.52 11.45
C PHE A 168 -16.79 -1.12 12.47
N GLU A 169 -15.82 -1.91 11.98
CA GLU A 169 -14.95 -2.70 12.84
C GLU A 169 -13.52 -2.74 12.31
N ARG A 170 -12.58 -2.89 13.25
CA ARG A 170 -11.15 -3.07 12.98
C ARG A 170 -10.58 -4.09 13.95
N GLN A 171 -9.64 -4.90 13.47
CA GLN A 171 -8.82 -5.74 14.34
C GLN A 171 -7.46 -5.07 14.51
N ASP A 172 -7.14 -4.71 15.74
CA ASP A 172 -5.81 -4.24 16.09
C ASP A 172 -4.82 -5.42 16.16
N LEU A 173 -3.56 -5.13 15.84
CA LEU A 173 -2.44 -6.01 16.13
C LEU A 173 -2.35 -6.27 17.65
N PRO A 174 -1.84 -7.44 18.09
CA PRO A 174 -1.09 -8.42 17.32
C PRO A 174 -1.93 -9.53 16.66
N HIS A 175 -3.27 -9.49 16.75
CA HIS A 175 -4.10 -10.55 16.19
C HIS A 175 -4.24 -10.41 14.68
N SER A 176 -3.51 -11.24 13.91
CA SER A 176 -3.57 -11.27 12.45
C SER A 176 -3.51 -12.71 11.95
N LEU A 177 -4.57 -13.17 11.27
CA LEU A 177 -4.55 -14.41 10.50
C LEU A 177 -3.56 -14.33 9.33
N GLY A 178 -3.36 -13.14 8.74
CA GLY A 178 -2.39 -12.95 7.66
C GLY A 178 -0.97 -13.24 8.15
N LEU A 179 -0.54 -12.57 9.22
CA LEU A 179 0.78 -12.83 9.83
C LEU A 179 0.89 -14.26 10.39
N ARG A 180 -0.20 -14.83 10.91
CA ARG A 180 -0.22 -16.22 11.35
C ARG A 180 -0.02 -17.21 10.20
N TYR A 181 -0.60 -16.92 9.03
CA TYR A 181 -0.46 -17.73 7.82
C TYR A 181 0.95 -17.59 7.22
N GLU A 182 1.54 -16.39 7.29
CA GLU A 182 2.95 -16.17 6.98
C GLU A 182 3.89 -16.98 7.88
N ASP A 183 3.67 -16.99 9.20
CA ASP A 183 4.49 -17.78 10.13
C ASP A 183 4.38 -19.29 9.87
N LEU A 184 3.19 -19.79 9.52
CA LEU A 184 2.99 -21.17 9.07
C LEU A 184 3.76 -21.44 7.77
N THR A 185 3.75 -20.49 6.83
CA THR A 185 4.48 -20.58 5.56
C THR A 185 5.98 -20.75 5.80
N VAL A 186 6.56 -19.95 6.71
CA VAL A 186 7.96 -20.10 7.14
C VAL A 186 8.19 -21.45 7.83
N HIS A 187 7.30 -21.87 8.72
CA HIS A 187 7.42 -23.14 9.43
C HIS A 187 7.51 -24.35 8.48
N LEU A 188 6.79 -24.29 7.36
CA LEU A 188 6.80 -25.31 6.32
C LEU A 188 8.01 -25.21 5.35
N GLY A 189 8.92 -24.27 5.57
CA GLY A 189 10.13 -24.08 4.76
C GLY A 189 9.94 -23.22 3.50
N PHE A 190 8.82 -22.50 3.40
CA PHE A 190 8.53 -21.60 2.29
C PHE A 190 8.88 -20.14 2.62
N ALA A 191 8.96 -19.29 1.59
CA ALA A 191 9.29 -17.88 1.75
C ALA A 191 8.09 -17.05 2.25
N ARG A 192 8.28 -16.32 3.37
CA ARG A 192 7.33 -15.36 3.93
C ARG A 192 6.97 -14.24 2.95
N SER A 193 5.72 -13.79 2.96
CA SER A 193 5.16 -12.72 2.13
C SER A 193 5.45 -12.96 0.64
N SER A 194 5.41 -14.23 0.22
CA SER A 194 5.74 -14.66 -1.14
C SER A 194 5.08 -15.98 -1.52
N ASP A 195 5.19 -17.00 -0.66
CA ASP A 195 4.86 -18.39 -0.99
C ASP A 195 3.58 -18.91 -0.28
N GLU A 196 2.80 -18.03 0.35
CA GLU A 196 1.54 -18.35 1.03
C GLU A 196 0.57 -19.11 0.10
N TYR A 197 0.58 -18.79 -1.20
CA TYR A 197 -0.22 -19.49 -2.20
C TYR A 197 0.18 -20.97 -2.39
N LYS A 198 1.46 -21.33 -2.13
CA LYS A 198 1.91 -22.73 -2.17
C LYS A 198 1.37 -23.51 -0.99
N VAL A 199 1.34 -22.90 0.19
CA VAL A 199 0.73 -23.48 1.40
C VAL A 199 -0.77 -23.67 1.21
N MET A 200 -1.43 -22.70 0.55
CA MET A 200 -2.84 -22.81 0.19
C MET A 200 -3.08 -24.01 -0.73
N ALA A 201 -2.23 -24.19 -1.75
CA ALA A 201 -2.32 -25.33 -2.66
C ALA A 201 -2.07 -26.67 -1.94
N LEU A 202 -1.17 -26.71 -0.95
CA LEU A 202 -0.90 -27.90 -0.15
C LEU A 202 -2.11 -28.32 0.69
N ALA A 203 -2.92 -27.38 1.18
CA ALA A 203 -4.09 -27.66 2.01
C ALA A 203 -5.20 -28.48 1.32
N ALA A 204 -5.10 -28.71 0.01
CA ALA A 204 -6.02 -29.54 -0.76
C ALA A 204 -5.69 -31.05 -0.72
N TYR A 205 -4.58 -31.45 -0.08
CA TYR A 205 -4.11 -32.84 0.05
C TYR A 205 -4.10 -33.29 1.52
#